data_AF-A0A1Q5NZK2-F1
#
_entry.id   AF-A0A1Q5NZK2-F1
#
_cell.length_a   1.000
_cell.length_b   1.000
_cell.length_c   1.000
_cell.angle_alpha   90.00
_cell.angle_beta   90.00
_cell.angle_gamma   90.00
#
_symmetry.space_group_name_H-M   'P 1'
#
loop_
_entity.id
_entity.type
_entity.pdbx_description
1 polymer ?
#
loop_
_entity_poly.entity_id
_entity_poly.type
_entity_poly.pdbx_seq_one_letter_code
_entity_poly.pdbx_strand_id
1 'polypeptide(L)'
;MLVVLLMVCMLSSVMFGITHYTLADIYRMVTSFNTQDITYIILWKERYPRMVIAVVTGVLLAIEGAISQLLTRNPLDSPNVLGINFSSIFFIIVFVVLFNVSDQI
;
A
#
# COMPACT_ATOMS: atom_id res chain seq x y z
N MET A 1 -9.82 -2.11 19.58
CA MET A 1 -10.61 -1.20 18.71
C MET A 1 -9.87 -0.89 17.40
N LEU A 2 -8.63 -0.38 17.44
CA LEU A 2 -7.84 -0.07 16.22
C LEU A 2 -7.64 -1.27 15.27
N VAL A 3 -7.33 -2.46 15.81
CA VAL A 3 -7.17 -3.67 14.98
C VAL A 3 -8.47 -4.03 14.27
N VAL A 4 -9.61 -3.89 14.93
CA VAL A 4 -10.93 -4.15 14.33
C VAL A 4 -11.20 -3.14 13.20
N LEU A 5 -10.91 -1.87 13.43
CA LEU A 5 -11.05 -0.82 12.42
C LEU A 5 -10.14 -1.06 11.22
N LEU A 6 -8.89 -1.50 11.44
CA LEU A 6 -7.96 -1.87 10.40
C LEU A 6 -8.48 -3.06 9.56
N MET A 7 -9.01 -4.09 10.21
CA MET A 7 -9.63 -5.23 9.53
C MET A 7 -10.84 -4.81 8.67
N VAL A 8 -11.69 -3.93 9.19
CA VAL A 8 -12.83 -3.37 8.44
C VAL A 8 -12.35 -2.54 7.24
N CYS A 9 -11.30 -1.73 7.39
CA CYS A 9 -10.70 -0.97 6.29
C CYS A 9 -10.08 -1.88 5.24
N MET A 10 -9.40 -2.97 5.62
CA MET A 10 -8.83 -3.94 4.68
C MET A 10 -9.93 -4.65 3.88
N LEU A 11 -10.99 -5.10 4.54
CA LEU A 11 -12.16 -5.68 3.89
C LEU A 11 -12.80 -4.67 2.93
N SER A 12 -13.00 -3.44 3.38
CA SER A 12 -13.55 -2.36 2.56
C SER A 12 -12.67 -2.07 1.33
N SER A 13 -11.35 -2.03 1.48
CA SER A 13 -10.39 -1.79 0.39
C SER A 13 -10.52 -2.84 -0.72
N VAL A 14 -10.78 -4.10 -0.37
CA VAL A 14 -11.00 -5.18 -1.35
C VAL A 14 -12.39 -5.09 -1.97
N MET A 15 -13.42 -4.75 -1.19
CA MET A 15 -14.81 -4.70 -1.65
C MET A 15 -15.13 -3.50 -2.54
N PHE A 16 -14.50 -2.34 -2.31
CA PHE A 16 -14.78 -1.11 -3.08
C PHE A 16 -13.96 -1.05 -4.37
N GLY A 17 -14.63 -1.17 -5.52
CA GLY A 17 -14.03 -1.14 -6.85
C GLY A 17 -14.99 -0.75 -7.95
N ILE A 18 -14.48 -0.65 -9.18
CA ILE A 18 -15.29 -0.40 -10.39
C ILE A 18 -16.34 -1.52 -10.55
N THR A 19 -15.98 -2.73 -10.14
CA THR A 19 -16.86 -3.88 -9.97
C THR A 19 -17.07 -4.15 -8.48
N HIS A 20 -18.32 -4.39 -8.07
CA HIS A 20 -18.66 -4.76 -6.71
C HIS A 20 -18.31 -6.23 -6.46
N TYR A 21 -17.45 -6.50 -5.49
CA TYR A 21 -17.07 -7.86 -5.10
C TYR A 21 -17.85 -8.31 -3.87
N THR A 22 -18.44 -9.50 -3.93
CA THR A 22 -19.15 -10.07 -2.78
C THR A 22 -18.18 -10.80 -1.85
N LEU A 23 -18.59 -11.03 -0.60
CA LEU A 23 -17.80 -11.82 0.37
C LEU A 23 -17.53 -13.25 -0.14
N ALA A 24 -18.42 -13.80 -0.97
CA ALA A 24 -18.22 -15.09 -1.59
C ALA A 24 -17.06 -15.09 -2.60
N ASP A 25 -16.84 -13.98 -3.32
CA ASP A 25 -15.76 -13.85 -4.29
C ASP A 25 -14.39 -13.76 -3.61
N ILE A 26 -14.32 -13.11 -2.44
CA ILE A 26 -13.12 -13.06 -1.60
C ILE A 26 -12.80 -14.46 -1.04
N TYR A 27 -13.80 -15.23 -0.62
CA TYR A 27 -13.58 -16.60 -0.16
C TYR A 27 -13.13 -17.53 -1.30
N ARG A 28 -13.73 -17.37 -2.49
CA ARG A 28 -13.36 -18.11 -3.69
C ARG A 28 -11.95 -17.78 -4.16
N MET A 29 -11.50 -16.54 -4.00
CA MET A 29 -10.12 -16.13 -4.29
C MET A 29 -9.08 -16.95 -3.49
N VAL A 30 -9.38 -17.29 -2.23
CA VAL A 30 -8.45 -18.06 -1.36
C VAL A 30 -8.53 -19.56 -1.61
N THR A 31 -9.71 -20.06 -1.95
CA THR A 31 -9.99 -21.51 -2.01
C THR A 31 -9.94 -22.09 -3.43
N SER A 32 -10.18 -21.28 -4.45
CA SER A 32 -10.28 -21.72 -5.84
C SER A 32 -9.35 -20.89 -6.73
N PHE A 33 -8.25 -21.49 -7.15
CA PHE A 33 -7.31 -20.88 -8.11
C PHE A 33 -7.83 -21.08 -9.54
N ASN A 34 -8.81 -20.26 -9.95
CA ASN A 34 -9.31 -20.26 -11.32
C ASN A 34 -8.74 -19.08 -12.11
N THR A 35 -7.68 -19.34 -12.86
CA THR A 35 -6.96 -18.35 -13.68
C THR A 35 -7.71 -17.88 -14.93
N GLN A 36 -8.89 -18.45 -15.22
CA GLN A 36 -9.73 -18.05 -16.37
C GLN A 36 -10.75 -16.96 -16.01
N ASP A 37 -10.91 -16.64 -14.71
CA ASP A 37 -11.84 -15.61 -14.25
C ASP A 37 -11.15 -14.25 -14.14
N ILE A 38 -11.64 -13.26 -14.89
CA ILE A 38 -11.14 -11.88 -14.87
C ILE A 38 -11.30 -11.28 -13.47
N THR A 39 -12.36 -11.64 -12.75
CA THR A 39 -12.59 -11.23 -11.36
C THR A 39 -11.46 -11.70 -10.45
N TYR A 40 -11.04 -12.95 -10.61
CA TYR A 40 -9.93 -13.53 -9.85
C TYR A 40 -8.61 -12.81 -10.16
N ILE A 41 -8.33 -12.55 -11.44
CA ILE A 41 -7.11 -11.86 -11.87
C ILE A 41 -7.03 -10.47 -11.23
N ILE A 42 -8.10 -9.67 -11.29
CA ILE A 42 -8.10 -8.31 -10.72
C ILE A 42 -7.94 -8.37 -9.19
N LEU A 43 -8.64 -9.27 -8.50
CA LEU A 43 -8.52 -9.42 -7.05
C LEU A 43 -7.09 -9.83 -6.64
N TRP A 44 -6.50 -10.82 -7.32
CA TRP A 44 -5.22 -11.41 -6.94
C TRP A 44 -4.01 -10.60 -7.42
N LYS A 45 -4.05 -10.05 -8.64
CA LYS A 45 -2.90 -9.36 -9.26
C LYS A 45 -2.85 -7.87 -8.98
N GLU A 46 -3.97 -7.22 -8.70
CA GLU A 46 -4.00 -5.78 -8.47
C GLU A 46 -4.40 -5.43 -7.03
N ARG A 47 -5.55 -5.94 -6.56
CA ARG A 47 -6.16 -5.46 -5.32
C ARG A 47 -5.47 -5.99 -4.08
N TYR A 48 -5.25 -7.29 -4.03
CA TYR A 48 -4.55 -7.93 -2.92
C TYR A 48 -3.15 -7.34 -2.69
N PRO A 49 -2.25 -7.27 -3.69
CA PRO A 49 -0.93 -6.68 -3.47
C PRO A 49 -1.02 -5.21 -3.08
N ARG A 50 -1.94 -4.42 -3.66
CA ARG A 50 -2.14 -3.01 -3.26
C ARG A 50 -2.55 -2.89 -1.79
N MET A 51 -3.47 -3.73 -1.31
CA MET A 51 -3.91 -3.74 0.08
C MET A 51 -2.76 -4.12 1.02
N VAL A 52 -1.96 -5.13 0.68
CA VAL A 52 -0.77 -5.52 1.45
C VAL A 52 0.24 -4.38 1.51
N ILE A 53 0.56 -3.77 0.37
CA ILE A 53 1.49 -2.63 0.31
C ILE A 53 0.98 -1.49 1.19
N ALA A 54 -0.31 -1.14 1.12
CA ALA A 54 -0.88 -0.06 1.92
C ALA A 54 -0.77 -0.30 3.44
N VAL A 55 -0.98 -1.53 3.90
CA VAL A 55 -0.82 -1.86 5.32
C VAL A 55 0.64 -1.83 5.74
N VAL A 56 1.52 -2.43 4.94
CA VAL A 56 2.95 -2.46 5.23
C VAL A 56 3.53 -1.05 5.26
N THR A 57 3.21 -0.20 4.27
CA THR A 57 3.67 1.19 4.25
C THR A 57 3.09 1.99 5.43
N GLY A 58 1.82 1.79 5.78
CA GLY A 58 1.22 2.42 6.96
C GLY A 58 1.93 2.06 8.27
N VAL A 59 2.32 0.79 8.45
CA VAL A 59 3.10 0.34 9.61
C VAL A 59 4.49 0.99 9.63
N LEU A 60 5.17 1.00 8.48
CA LEU A 60 6.50 1.61 8.37
C LEU A 60 6.46 3.12 8.66
N LEU A 61 5.46 3.84 8.16
CA LEU A 61 5.26 5.26 8.45
C LEU A 61 4.95 5.52 9.93
N ALA A 62 4.17 4.65 10.57
CA ALA A 62 3.89 4.76 12.01
C ALA A 62 5.17 4.56 12.85
N ILE A 63 6.01 3.60 12.47
CA ILE A 63 7.31 3.34 13.12
C ILE A 63 8.26 4.52 12.90
N GLU A 64 8.36 5.02 11.67
CA GLU A 64 9.20 6.15 11.31
C GLU A 64 8.80 7.42 12.09
N GLY A 65 7.50 7.71 12.19
CA GLY A 65 6.98 8.81 13.01
C GLY A 65 7.34 8.67 14.49
N ALA A 66 7.18 7.47 15.06
CA ALA A 66 7.55 7.20 16.45
C ALA A 66 9.06 7.35 16.70
N ILE A 67 9.90 6.93 15.74
CA ILE A 67 11.35 7.08 15.81
C ILE A 67 11.75 8.56 15.74
N SER A 68 11.17 9.35 14.82
CA SER A 68 11.46 10.79 14.72
C SER A 68 11.15 11.50 16.03
N GLN A 69 9.96 11.25 16.58
CA GLN A 69 9.52 11.83 17.85
C GLN A 69 10.44 11.42 19.01
N LEU A 70 10.95 10.18 19.02
CA LEU A 70 11.87 9.69 20.04
C LEU A 70 13.26 10.33 19.95
N LEU A 71 13.80 10.47 18.74
CA LEU A 71 15.12 11.04 18.50
C LEU A 71 15.19 12.52 18.87
N THR A 72 14.18 13.30 18.46
CA THR A 72 14.12 14.74 18.78
C THR A 72 13.53 15.02 20.15
N ARG A 73 12.98 14.00 20.82
CA ARG A 73 12.24 14.11 22.09
C ARG A 73 11.14 15.17 22.00
N ASN A 74 10.56 15.34 20.81
CA ASN A 74 9.53 16.33 20.52
C ASN A 74 8.32 15.61 19.90
N PRO A 75 7.18 15.54 20.61
CA PRO A 75 5.99 14.85 20.11
C PRO A 75 5.33 15.52 18.89
N LEU A 76 5.74 16.75 18.54
CA LEU A 76 5.27 17.49 17.37
C LEU A 76 6.20 17.36 16.16
N ASP A 77 7.35 16.69 16.32
CA ASP A 77 8.30 16.53 15.26
C ASP A 77 7.84 15.50 14.22
N SER A 78 8.29 15.69 12.98
CA SER A 78 7.99 14.79 11.88
C SER A 78 9.26 14.47 11.09
N PRO A 79 9.40 13.22 10.62
CA PRO A 79 10.64 12.76 9.99
C PRO A 79 10.94 13.45 8.65
N ASN A 80 9.95 14.14 8.06
CA ASN A 80 10.17 14.93 6.85
C ASN A 80 11.15 16.10 7.07
N VAL A 81 11.31 16.58 8.30
CA VAL A 81 12.24 17.66 8.66
C VAL A 81 13.71 17.22 8.57
N LEU A 82 13.99 15.91 8.68
CA LEU A 82 15.35 15.33 8.59
C LEU A 82 15.85 15.19 7.14
N GLY A 83 15.01 15.49 6.15
CA GLY A 83 15.40 15.52 4.74
C GLY A 83 15.54 14.16 4.05
N ILE A 84 15.15 13.07 4.72
CA ILE A 84 15.25 11.70 4.20
C ILE A 84 14.40 11.52 2.94
N ASN A 85 13.22 12.14 2.87
CA ASN A 85 12.31 12.06 1.71
C ASN A 85 12.87 12.70 0.43
N PHE A 86 13.72 13.73 0.54
CA PHE A 86 14.30 14.40 -0.62
C PHE A 86 15.26 13.49 -1.40
N SER A 87 15.98 12.61 -0.69
CA SER A 87 16.88 11.64 -1.33
C SER A 87 16.13 10.65 -2.21
N SER A 88 14.99 10.12 -1.73
CA SER A 88 14.15 9.18 -2.49
C SER A 88 13.63 9.80 -3.78
N ILE A 89 13.07 11.01 -3.70
CA ILE A 89 12.52 11.71 -4.88
C ILE A 89 13.64 12.03 -5.88
N PHE A 90 14.79 12.48 -5.40
CA PHE A 90 15.95 12.74 -6.25
C PHE A 90 16.38 11.47 -7.02
N PHE A 91 16.54 10.34 -6.33
CA PHE A 91 16.92 9.08 -6.98
C PHE A 91 15.86 8.59 -7.97
N ILE A 92 14.57 8.71 -7.66
CA ILE A 92 13.49 8.35 -8.59
C ILE A 92 13.61 9.16 -9.88
N ILE A 93 13.80 10.48 -9.78
CA ILE A 93 13.92 11.36 -10.95
C ILE A 93 15.18 11.01 -11.76
N VAL A 94 16.32 10.86 -11.11
CA VAL A 94 17.58 10.48 -11.76
C VAL A 94 17.41 9.15 -12.50
N PHE A 95 16.78 8.17 -11.87
CA PHE A 95 16.53 6.87 -12.48
C PHE A 95 15.61 7.00 -13.71
N VAL A 96 14.47 7.67 -13.59
CA VAL A 96 13.52 7.84 -14.71
C VAL A 96 14.17 8.56 -15.89
N VAL A 97 14.98 9.59 -15.63
CA VAL A 97 15.68 10.36 -16.68
C VAL A 97 16.78 9.54 -17.36
N LEU A 98 17.60 8.81 -16.60
CA LEU A 98 18.70 8.01 -17.16
C LEU A 98 18.22 6.77 -17.92
N PHE A 99 17.17 6.12 -17.43
CA PHE A 99 16.62 4.89 -18.03
C PHE A 99 15.46 5.15 -19.00
N ASN A 100 15.10 6.41 -19.21
CA ASN A 100 14.02 6.86 -20.10
C ASN A 100 12.75 5.98 -19.98
N VAL A 101 12.24 5.85 -18.76
CA VAL A 101 11.10 4.97 -18.43
C VAL A 101 9.76 5.48 -19.03
N SER A 102 9.82 6.47 -19.91
CA SER A 102 8.70 7.12 -20.58
C SER A 102 7.99 6.25 -21.64
N ASP A 103 8.62 5.17 -22.13
CA ASP A 103 8.19 4.47 -23.35
C ASP A 103 7.22 3.29 -23.16
N GLN A 104 6.80 2.94 -21.93
CA GLN A 104 5.96 1.74 -21.69
C GLN A 104 4.85 1.88 -20.62
N ILE A 105 4.13 3.01 -20.58
CA ILE A 105 2.86 3.11 -19.84
C ILE A 105 1.72 3.36 -20.81
#